data_AF-A0A2P6G8E5-F1
#
_entry.id   AF-A0A2P6G8E5-F1
#
_cell.length_a   1.000
_cell.length_b   1.000
_cell.length_c   1.000
_cell.angle_alpha   90.00
_cell.angle_beta   90.00
_cell.angle_gamma   90.00
#
_symmetry.space_group_name_H-M   'P 1'
#
loop_
_entity.id
_entity.type
_entity.pdbx_description
1 polymer ?
#
loop_
_entity_poly.entity_id
_entity_poly.type
_entity_poly.pdbx_seq_one_letter_code
_entity_poly.pdbx_strand_id
1 'polypeptide(L)' 'MAERKVESLLNAIENFDEKSSPNQNDNTPSVKKINALDLIGSSNTAIISLGSQDYILRLTRHNKLILTK' A
#
# COMPACT_ATOMS: atom_id res chain seq x y z
N MET A 1 -34.46 -44.54 -7.01
CA MET A 1 -34.00 -43.31 -7.71
C MET A 1 -33.89 -42.19 -6.68
N ALA A 2 -32.84 -42.22 -5.86
CA ALA A 2 -32.63 -41.30 -4.73
C ALA A 2 -31.16 -40.81 -4.64
N GLU A 3 -30.37 -40.97 -5.71
CA GLU A 3 -28.93 -40.72 -5.68
C GLU A 3 -28.54 -39.36 -6.29
N ARG A 4 -29.42 -38.71 -7.08
CA ARG A 4 -29.11 -37.43 -7.74
C ARG A 4 -29.08 -36.19 -6.83
N LYS A 5 -29.57 -36.28 -5.58
CA LYS A 5 -29.64 -35.12 -4.67
C LYS A 5 -28.40 -34.96 -3.79
N VAL A 6 -27.59 -36.02 -3.63
CA VAL A 6 -26.42 -36.00 -2.73
C VAL A 6 -25.20 -35.40 -3.44
N GLU A 7 -24.97 -35.73 -4.72
CA GLU A 7 -23.87 -35.14 -5.51
C GLU A 7 -23.99 -33.62 -5.68
N SER A 8 -25.22 -33.09 -5.76
CA SER A 8 -25.45 -31.64 -5.92
C SER A 8 -25.11 -30.84 -4.65
N LEU A 9 -25.20 -31.44 -3.46
CA LEU A 9 -24.83 -30.79 -2.20
C LEU A 9 -23.32 -30.81 -1.96
N LEU A 10 -22.63 -31.89 -2.35
CA LEU A 10 -21.17 -31.97 -2.23
C LEU A 10 -20.47 -30.93 -3.11
N ASN A 11 -20.98 -30.72 -4.34
CA ASN A 11 -20.41 -29.75 -5.28
C ASN A 11 -20.67 -28.28 -4.88
N ALA A 12 -21.68 -28.02 -4.04
CA ALA A 12 -21.99 -26.69 -3.52
C ALA A 12 -21.14 -26.31 -2.30
N ILE A 13 -20.58 -27.29 -1.58
CA ILE A 13 -19.72 -27.05 -0.41
C ILE A 13 -18.28 -26.76 -0.84
N GLU A 14 -17.79 -27.40 -1.91
CA GLU A 14 -16.41 -27.21 -2.40
C GLU A 14 -16.14 -25.79 -2.93
N ASN A 15 -17.19 -25.01 -3.24
CA ASN A 15 -17.07 -23.65 -3.80
C ASN A 15 -17.43 -22.51 -2.83
N PHE A 16 -17.74 -22.79 -1.55
CA PHE A 16 -18.41 -21.78 -0.70
C PHE A 16 -17.64 -21.17 0.46
N ASP A 17 -16.37 -21.50 0.73
CA ASP A 17 -15.67 -20.76 1.80
C ASP A 17 -14.15 -20.70 1.66
N GLU A 18 -13.67 -20.50 0.42
CA GLU A 18 -12.49 -19.64 0.18
C GLU A 18 -12.83 -18.17 0.48
N LYS A 19 -13.59 -17.91 1.55
CA LYS A 19 -13.74 -16.58 2.13
C LYS A 19 -12.42 -16.20 2.76
N SER A 20 -11.58 -15.62 1.91
CA SER A 20 -11.02 -14.29 2.16
C SER A 20 -10.84 -14.01 3.64
N SER A 21 -9.78 -14.58 4.21
CA SER A 21 -9.35 -14.24 5.56
C SER A 21 -9.19 -12.71 5.65
N PRO A 22 -10.05 -11.95 6.36
CA PRO A 22 -9.84 -10.54 6.55
C PRO A 22 -9.26 -10.41 7.94
N ASN A 23 -8.01 -10.83 8.11
CA ASN A 23 -7.27 -10.58 9.34
C ASN A 23 -5.78 -10.46 9.03
N GLN A 24 -5.46 -9.58 8.07
CA GLN A 24 -4.23 -8.82 8.20
C GLN A 24 -4.47 -7.83 9.33
N ASN A 25 -4.12 -8.25 10.54
CA ASN A 25 -3.94 -7.36 11.67
C ASN A 25 -2.69 -6.52 11.39
N ASP A 26 -2.82 -5.60 10.44
CA ASP A 26 -1.78 -4.67 10.04
C ASP A 26 -1.74 -3.55 11.09
N ASN A 27 -1.13 -3.84 12.24
CA ASN A 27 -0.49 -2.83 13.09
C ASN A 27 0.75 -2.23 12.37
N THR A 28 0.67 -2.02 11.07
CA THR A 28 1.66 -1.21 10.37
C THR A 28 1.36 0.24 10.73
N PRO A 29 2.38 1.03 11.14
CA PRO A 29 2.20 2.47 11.21
C PRO A 29 1.62 2.90 9.86
N SER A 30 0.60 3.75 9.87
CA SER A 30 -0.02 4.26 8.64
C SER A 30 1.03 5.07 7.88
N VAL A 31 1.88 4.39 7.14
CA VAL A 31 2.92 4.99 6.31
C VAL A 31 2.18 5.53 5.11
N LYS A 32 1.87 6.82 5.18
CA LYS A 32 1.27 7.54 4.06
C LYS A 32 2.27 7.52 2.91
N LYS A 33 1.98 6.72 1.88
CA LYS A 33 2.72 6.76 0.62
C LYS A 33 2.40 8.06 -0.09
N ILE A 34 3.43 8.83 -0.42
CA ILE A 34 3.32 10.11 -1.13
C ILE A 34 4.21 10.02 -2.36
N ASN A 35 3.71 10.50 -3.52
CA ASN A 35 4.53 10.63 -4.71
C ASN A 35 5.51 11.78 -4.53
N ALA A 36 6.79 11.54 -4.80
CA ALA A 36 7.83 12.55 -4.61
C ALA A 36 7.65 13.76 -5.52
N LEU A 37 7.13 13.57 -6.74
CA LEU A 37 6.86 14.68 -7.65
C LEU A 37 5.79 15.63 -7.11
N ASP A 38 4.82 15.11 -6.36
CA ASP A 38 3.78 15.93 -5.74
C ASP A 38 4.34 16.80 -4.60
N LEU A 39 5.42 16.34 -3.96
CA LEU A 39 6.09 17.07 -2.88
C LEU A 39 7.10 18.11 -3.41
N ILE A 40 7.77 17.79 -4.53
CA ILE A 40 8.93 18.55 -5.02
C ILE A 40 8.56 19.47 -6.20
N GLY A 41 7.47 19.16 -6.89
CA GLY A 41 7.02 19.88 -8.08
C GLY A 41 8.05 19.85 -9.21
N SER A 42 8.05 20.91 -10.02
CA SER A 42 8.96 21.09 -11.16
C SER A 42 10.36 21.54 -10.77
N SER A 43 10.57 21.94 -9.52
CA SER A 43 11.84 22.53 -9.04
C SER A 43 12.91 21.48 -8.73
N ASN A 44 12.56 20.18 -8.76
CA ASN A 44 13.40 19.06 -8.32
C ASN A 44 14.00 19.21 -6.90
N THR A 45 13.54 20.21 -6.15
CA THR A 45 13.98 20.57 -4.80
C THR A 45 12.79 21.09 -4.00
N ALA A 46 12.64 20.63 -2.75
CA ALA A 46 11.64 21.11 -1.80
C ALA A 46 12.29 21.40 -0.45
N ILE A 47 11.76 22.38 0.27
CA ILE A 47 12.15 22.67 1.65
C ILE A 47 11.14 21.97 2.57
N ILE A 48 11.66 21.14 3.48
CA ILE A 48 10.89 20.40 4.48
C ILE A 48 11.22 21.01 5.84
N SER A 49 10.27 21.75 6.38
CA SER A 49 10.41 22.33 7.73
C SER A 49 10.02 21.30 8.79
N LEU A 50 10.90 21.09 9.76
CA LEU A 50 10.71 20.23 10.92
C LEU A 50 11.00 21.04 12.19
N GLY A 51 9.93 21.60 12.78
CA GLY A 51 10.05 22.51 13.92
C GLY A 51 10.72 23.82 13.50
N SER A 52 11.90 24.10 14.05
CA SER A 52 12.71 25.29 13.73
C SER A 52 13.85 25.01 12.75
N GLN A 53 13.88 23.82 12.13
CA GLN A 53 14.92 23.41 11.20
C GLN A 53 14.33 23.22 9.81
N ASP A 54 15.05 23.68 8.81
CA ASP A 54 14.73 23.45 7.42
C ASP A 54 15.65 22.39 6.83
N TYR A 55 15.07 21.47 6.09
CA TYR A 55 15.77 20.44 5.34
C TYR A 55 15.49 20.61 3.86
N ILE A 56 16.45 20.23 3.03
CA ILE A 56 16.32 20.26 1.58
C ILE A 56 16.13 18.83 1.11
N LEU A 57 14.95 18.53 0.57
CA LEU A 57 14.71 17.31 -0.20
C LEU A 57 14.98 17.60 -1.68
N ARG A 58 15.92 16.88 -2.29
CA ARG A 58 16.23 17.03 -3.73
C ARG A 58 16.17 15.72 -4.49
N LEU A 59 15.71 15.79 -5.73
CA LEU A 59 15.81 14.73 -6.71
C LEU A 59 17.13 14.88 -7.48
N THR A 60 17.96 13.84 -7.43
CA THR A 60 19.25 13.80 -8.14
C THR A 60 19.09 13.34 -9.59
N ARG A 61 20.13 13.58 -10.41
CA ARG A 61 20.19 13.11 -11.81
C ARG A 61 20.09 11.58 -11.96
N HIS A 62 20.43 10.84 -10.91
CA HIS A 62 20.31 9.38 -10.87
C HIS A 62 18.92 8.91 -10.39
N ASN A 63 17.93 9.80 -10.41
CA ASN A 63 16.55 9.55 -9.96
C ASN A 63 16.47 9.06 -8.49
N LYS A 64 17.41 9.53 -7.64
CA LYS A 64 17.42 9.27 -6.20
C LYS A 64 17.00 10.51 -5.44
N LEU A 65 16.22 10.32 -4.37
CA LEU A 65 15.89 11.38 -3.42
C LEU A 65 16.95 11.45 -2.32
N ILE A 66 17.38 12.67 -2.00
CA ILE A 66 18.32 12.93 -0.91
C ILE A 66 17.74 14.02 -0.03
N LEU A 67 17.73 13.78 1.28
CA LEU A 67 17.41 14.77 2.29
C LEU A 67 18.72 15.31 2.88
N THR A 68 18.92 16.62 2.84
CA THR A 68 20.05 17.31 3.47
C THR A 68 19.56 18.36 4.46
N LYS A 69 20.38 18.69 5.45
CA LYS A 69 20.14 19.76 6.42
C LYS A 69 20.89 21.02 6.01
#